data_AF-A0A4Y2A8H8-F1
#
_entry.id   AF-A0A4Y2A8H8-F1
#
_cell.length_a   1.000
_cell.length_b   1.000
_cell.length_c   1.000
_cell.angle_alpha   90.00
_cell.angle_beta   90.00
_cell.angle_gamma   90.00
#
_symmetry.space_group_name_H-M   'P 1'
#
loop_
_entity.id
_entity.type
_entity.pdbx_description
1 polymer ?
#
loop_
_entity_poly.entity_id
_entity_poly.type
_entity_poly.pdbx_seq_one_letter_code
_entity_poly.pdbx_strand_id
1 'polypeptide(L)'
;MFCCDTDGLLKELRVAHEPNEWRLFIDASKLSLKAVLLNNGNELPSIPVAHAVYMKRTYHNLKQLLEMINHRKYGWQICADLKVVSLLMGLQPGYTKHFCFLCLWDSRAIALHYIKRD
;
A
#
# COMPACT_ATOMS: atom_id res chain seq x y z
N MET A 1 -11.99 11.23 -1.47
CA MET A 1 -12.17 11.54 -0.04
C MET A 1 -10.88 11.20 0.67
N PHE A 2 -10.33 12.15 1.41
CA PHE A 2 -9.12 11.98 2.21
C PHE A 2 -9.43 12.45 3.62
N CYS A 3 -8.99 11.71 4.63
CA CYS A 3 -9.05 12.12 6.01
C CYS A 3 -7.72 12.80 6.37
N CYS A 4 -7.75 14.12 6.55
CA CYS A 4 -6.59 14.89 7.00
C CYS A 4 -6.44 14.89 8.53
N ASP A 5 -7.53 14.63 9.26
CA ASP A 5 -7.57 14.55 10.72
C ASP A 5 -7.86 13.12 11.20
N THR A 6 -6.83 12.28 11.14
CA THR A 6 -6.93 10.88 11.57
C THR A 6 -7.15 10.76 13.08
N ASP A 7 -6.66 11.71 13.88
CA ASP A 7 -6.90 11.73 15.33
C ASP A 7 -8.39 11.91 15.62
N GLY A 8 -9.02 12.88 14.96
CA GLY A 8 -10.45 13.11 15.03
C GLY A 8 -11.26 11.89 14.59
N LEU A 9 -10.87 11.26 13.47
CA LEU A 9 -11.53 10.04 12.98
C LEU A 9 -11.47 8.90 14.01
N LEU A 10 -10.30 8.62 14.58
CA LEU A 10 -10.11 7.54 15.55
C LEU A 10 -10.85 7.82 16.86
N LYS A 11 -10.88 9.10 17.28
CA LYS A 11 -11.66 9.54 18.44
C LYS A 11 -13.16 9.29 18.27
N GLU A 12 -13.73 9.63 17.12
CA GLU A 12 -15.15 9.38 16.81
C GLU A 12 -15.46 7.87 16.77
N LEU A 13 -14.52 7.06 16.28
CA LEU A 13 -14.63 5.60 16.29
C LEU A 13 -14.38 4.97 17.68
N ARG A 14 -14.04 5.77 18.70
CA ARG A 14 -13.69 5.33 20.05
C ARG A 14 -12.50 4.36 20.08
N VAL A 15 -11.55 4.60 19.18
CA VAL A 15 -10.31 3.81 19.07
C VAL A 15 -9.16 4.64 19.61
N ALA A 16 -8.36 4.06 20.51
CA ALA A 16 -7.15 4.70 21.00
C ALA A 16 -6.14 4.85 19.85
N HIS A 17 -5.66 6.08 19.62
CA HIS A 17 -4.67 6.31 18.58
C HIS A 17 -3.26 6.21 19.14
N GLU A 18 -2.70 5.00 19.09
CA GLU A 18 -1.28 4.74 19.34
C GLU A 18 -0.59 4.49 18.00
N PRO A 19 0.12 5.47 17.40
CA PRO A 19 0.63 5.36 16.03
C PRO A 19 1.48 4.10 15.76
N ASN A 20 2.22 3.63 16.78
CA ASN A 20 3.06 2.44 16.68
C ASN A 20 2.26 1.13 16.52
N GLU A 21 0.98 1.14 16.90
CA GLU A 21 0.05 0.00 16.76
C GLU A 21 -0.65 -0.04 15.40
N TRP A 22 -0.31 0.86 14.49
CA TRP A 22 -0.93 0.94 13.17
C TRP A 22 0.09 0.95 12.04
N ARG A 23 -0.31 0.33 10.92
CA ARG A 23 0.40 0.34 9.64
C ARG A 23 -0.49 0.93 8.57
N LEU A 24 0.10 1.69 7.67
CA LEU A 24 -0.62 2.26 6.54
C LEU A 24 -0.55 1.28 5.37
N PHE A 25 -1.68 0.74 4.95
CA PHE A 25 -1.80 -0.07 3.75
C PHE A 25 -2.28 0.77 2.56
N ILE A 26 -1.57 0.68 1.42
CA ILE A 26 -1.94 1.35 0.18
C ILE A 26 -2.32 0.31 -0.88
N ASP A 27 -3.55 0.39 -1.38
CA ASP A 27 -4.05 -0.41 -2.50
C ASP A 27 -4.22 0.49 -3.74
N ALA A 28 -3.81 -0.01 -4.90
CA ALA A 28 -3.87 0.76 -6.13
C ALA A 28 -4.43 -0.05 -7.30
N SER A 29 -5.48 0.50 -7.90
CA SER A 29 -6.01 0.04 -9.17
C SER A 29 -5.51 0.91 -10.33
N LYS A 30 -5.94 0.60 -11.55
CA LYS A 30 -5.68 1.45 -12.72
C LYS A 30 -6.33 2.83 -12.61
N LEU A 31 -7.41 2.95 -11.82
CA LEU A 31 -8.27 4.14 -11.78
C LEU A 31 -8.50 4.66 -10.36
N SER A 32 -7.94 4.04 -9.33
CA SER A 32 -8.17 4.44 -7.95
C SER A 32 -6.97 4.18 -7.06
N LEU A 33 -6.83 5.02 -6.03
CA LEU A 33 -5.94 4.79 -4.90
C LEU A 33 -6.77 4.68 -3.62
N LYS A 34 -6.41 3.75 -2.75
CA LYS A 34 -7.00 3.59 -1.42
C LYS A 34 -5.89 3.54 -0.39
N ALA A 35 -6.13 4.15 0.76
CA ALA A 35 -5.26 4.02 1.92
C ALA A 35 -6.10 3.63 3.14
N VAL A 36 -5.62 2.64 3.87
CA VAL A 36 -6.31 1.99 4.99
C VAL A 36 -5.32 1.80 6.13
N LEU A 37 -5.72 2.13 7.34
CA LEU A 37 -4.97 1.80 8.55
C LEU A 37 -5.27 0.36 8.97
N LEU A 38 -4.21 -0.39 9.22
CA LEU A 38 -4.24 -1.76 9.71
C LEU A 38 -3.67 -1.79 11.13
N ASN A 39 -4.42 -2.33 12.08
CA ASN A 39 -3.93 -2.52 13.43
C ASN A 39 -2.94 -3.70 13.48
N ASN A 40 -1.86 -3.53 14.23
CA ASN A 40 -0.91 -4.60 14.50
C ASN A 40 -1.61 -5.69 15.32
N GLY A 41 -1.48 -6.94 14.89
CA GLY A 41 -2.22 -8.06 15.49
C GLY A 41 -3.64 -8.28 14.91
N ASN A 42 -4.15 -7.36 14.08
CA ASN A 42 -5.51 -7.42 13.51
C ASN A 42 -6.62 -7.56 14.57
N GLU A 43 -6.41 -7.03 15.78
CA GLU A 43 -7.40 -7.05 16.86
C GLU A 43 -8.51 -6.03 16.60
N LEU A 44 -8.16 -4.92 15.97
CA LEU A 44 -9.08 -3.86 15.56
C LEU A 44 -9.39 -3.92 14.06
N PRO A 45 -10.59 -3.47 13.65
CA PRO A 45 -10.96 -3.42 12.24
C PRO A 45 -10.06 -2.46 11.47
N SER A 46 -9.88 -2.74 10.17
CA SER A 46 -9.17 -1.84 9.27
C SER A 46 -9.94 -0.54 9.05
N ILE A 47 -9.27 0.61 9.12
CA ILE A 47 -9.92 1.93 9.06
C ILE A 47 -9.53 2.64 7.76
N PRO A 48 -10.47 2.85 6.82
CA PRO A 48 -10.17 3.57 5.58
C PRO A 48 -9.92 5.05 5.86
N VAL A 49 -8.73 5.54 5.48
CA VAL A 49 -8.34 6.96 5.66
C VAL A 49 -8.32 7.73 4.35
N ALA A 50 -8.25 7.04 3.21
CA ALA A 50 -8.39 7.68 1.90
C ALA A 50 -9.00 6.75 0.86
N HIS A 51 -9.84 7.33 0.01
CA HIS A 51 -10.37 6.72 -1.19
C HIS A 51 -10.44 7.77 -2.30
N ALA A 52 -9.59 7.62 -3.31
CA ALA A 52 -9.51 8.54 -4.43
C ALA A 52 -9.88 7.81 -5.73
N VAL A 53 -11.11 8.04 -6.19
CA VAL A 53 -11.57 7.59 -7.50
C VAL A 53 -10.97 8.52 -8.56
N TYR A 54 -10.56 7.96 -9.69
CA TYR A 54 -9.88 8.62 -10.81
C TYR A 54 -8.43 9.04 -10.57
N MET A 55 -7.83 8.67 -9.44
CA MET A 55 -6.38 8.80 -9.24
C MET A 55 -5.66 7.53 -9.68
N LYS A 56 -4.83 7.64 -10.72
CA LYS A 56 -4.00 6.55 -11.22
C LYS A 56 -2.83 6.28 -10.28
N ARG A 57 -2.33 5.05 -10.30
CA ARG A 57 -1.08 4.65 -9.63
C ARG A 57 0.13 5.30 -10.31
N THR A 58 0.50 6.50 -9.87
CA THR A 58 1.71 7.23 -10.28
C THR A 58 2.49 7.68 -9.04
N TYR A 59 3.79 7.94 -9.19
CA TYR A 59 4.62 8.41 -8.08
C TYR A 59 4.09 9.72 -7.48
N HIS A 60 3.72 10.68 -8.35
CA HIS A 60 3.16 11.96 -7.95
C HIS A 60 1.87 11.79 -7.13
N ASN A 61 0.94 10.96 -7.61
CA ASN A 61 -0.34 10.74 -6.94
C ASN A 61 -0.18 10.02 -5.59
N LEU A 62 0.76 9.08 -5.49
CA LEU A 62 1.08 8.40 -4.23
C LEU A 62 1.71 9.36 -3.22
N LYS A 63 2.60 10.25 -3.67
CA LYS A 63 3.17 11.30 -2.81
C LYS A 63 2.08 12.23 -2.28
N GLN A 64 1.19 12.69 -3.17
CA GLN A 64 0.06 13.55 -2.80
C GLN A 64 -0.89 12.86 -1.81
N LEU A 65 -1.18 11.57 -2.01
CA LEU A 65 -1.99 10.77 -1.08
C LEU A 65 -1.38 10.75 0.34
N LEU A 66 -0.07 10.54 0.45
CA LEU A 66 0.64 10.49 1.74
C LEU A 66 0.67 11.85 2.44
N GLU A 67 0.83 12.94 1.68
CA GLU A 67 0.78 14.31 2.20
C GLU A 67 -0.61 14.66 2.73
N MET A 68 -1.69 14.29 2.01
CA MET A 68 -3.06 14.58 2.40
C MET A 68 -3.52 13.90 3.70
N ILE A 69 -3.01 12.69 3.99
CA ILE A 69 -3.33 11.95 5.22
C ILE A 69 -2.35 12.25 6.36
N ASN A 70 -1.47 13.23 6.21
CA ASN A 70 -0.46 13.60 7.19
C ASN A 70 0.42 12.43 7.67
N HIS A 71 0.76 11.50 6.78
CA HIS A 71 1.50 10.26 7.11
C HIS A 71 2.78 10.53 7.92
N ARG A 72 3.52 11.59 7.58
CA ARG A 72 4.78 11.97 8.25
C ARG A 72 4.62 12.28 9.74
N LYS A 73 3.44 12.76 10.17
CA LYS A 73 3.15 13.08 11.58
C LYS A 73 3.18 11.82 12.44
N TYR A 74 2.67 10.72 11.90
CA TYR A 74 2.44 9.48 12.67
C TYR A 74 3.56 8.46 12.50
N GLY A 75 4.37 8.58 11.43
CA GLY A 75 5.51 7.68 11.21
C GLY A 75 5.09 6.23 10.94
N TRP A 76 3.85 5.97 10.49
CA TRP A 76 3.36 4.63 10.23
C TRP A 76 4.25 3.89 9.24
N GLN A 77 4.50 2.61 9.50
CA GLN A 77 5.11 1.76 8.49
C GLN A 77 4.15 1.59 7.30
N ILE A 78 4.69 1.71 6.09
CA ILE A 78 3.91 1.58 4.86
C ILE A 78 3.96 0.14 4.39
N CYS A 79 2.79 -0.47 4.27
CA CYS A 79 2.55 -1.69 3.53
C CYS A 79 1.83 -1.30 2.23
N ALA A 80 2.08 -2.01 1.14
CA ALA A 80 1.45 -1.68 -0.13
C ALA A 80 1.17 -2.92 -0.96
N ASP A 81 0.19 -2.82 -1.85
CA ASP A 81 -0.03 -3.85 -2.85
C ASP A 81 1.21 -4.03 -3.74
N LEU A 82 1.38 -5.24 -4.30
CA LEU A 82 2.52 -5.57 -5.16
C LEU A 82 2.64 -4.61 -6.35
N LYS A 83 1.51 -4.06 -6.78
CA LYS A 83 1.37 -3.10 -7.85
C LYS A 83 2.04 -1.76 -7.53
N VAL A 84 1.86 -1.22 -6.33
CA VAL A 84 2.52 -0.01 -5.83
C VAL A 84 3.99 -0.29 -5.61
N VAL A 85 4.34 -1.42 -4.99
CA VAL A 85 5.75 -1.83 -4.80
C VAL A 85 6.47 -1.90 -6.16
N SER A 86 5.84 -2.52 -7.16
CA SER A 86 6.42 -2.63 -8.51
C SER A 86 6.65 -1.27 -9.17
N LEU A 87 5.73 -0.31 -8.98
CA LEU A 87 5.92 1.06 -9.47
C LEU A 87 7.09 1.75 -8.77
N LEU A 88 7.18 1.62 -7.44
CA LEU A 88 8.24 2.26 -6.65
C LEU A 88 9.63 1.68 -6.95
N MET A 89 9.69 0.39 -7.30
CA MET A 89 10.92 -0.30 -7.69
C MET A 89 11.28 -0.11 -9.17
N GLY A 90 10.49 0.64 -9.93
CA GLY A 90 10.73 0.86 -11.36
C GLY A 90 10.59 -0.40 -12.21
N LEU A 91 9.84 -1.40 -11.73
CA LEU A 91 9.61 -2.63 -12.49
C LEU A 91 8.78 -2.33 -13.73
N GLN A 92 9.16 -2.98 -14.84
CA GLN A 92 8.40 -2.88 -16.08
C GLN A 92 7.01 -3.51 -15.91
N PRO A 93 5.95 -2.84 -16.37
CA PRO A 93 4.60 -3.41 -16.37
C PRO A 93 4.45 -4.51 -17.43
N GLY A 94 3.53 -5.44 -17.21
CA GLY A 94 3.20 -6.52 -18.15
C GLY A 94 3.81 -7.87 -17.75
N TYR A 95 3.85 -8.80 -18.71
CA TYR A 95 4.39 -10.15 -18.50
C TYR A 95 5.91 -10.15 -18.67
N THR A 96 6.61 -9.57 -17.70
CA THR A 96 8.06 -9.37 -17.74
C THR A 96 8.80 -10.61 -17.27
N LYS A 97 9.93 -10.92 -17.94
CA LYS A 97 10.78 -12.08 -17.63
C LYS A 97 11.15 -12.11 -16.15
N HIS A 98 11.62 -10.99 -15.61
CA HIS A 98 12.06 -10.86 -14.22
C HIS A 98 11.13 -9.90 -13.47
N PHE A 99 9.91 -10.37 -13.18
CA PHE A 99 8.91 -9.57 -12.45
C PHE A 99 9.16 -9.55 -10.93
N CYS A 100 9.85 -10.56 -10.39
CA CYS A 100 10.09 -10.63 -8.96
C CYS A 100 11.10 -9.54 -8.53
N PHE A 101 10.71 -8.72 -7.55
CA PHE A 101 11.59 -7.68 -6.98
C PHE A 101 12.60 -8.25 -5.97
N LEU A 102 12.40 -9.49 -5.52
CA LEU A 102 13.30 -10.18 -4.58
C LEU A 102 14.36 -11.01 -5.30
N CYS A 103 14.09 -11.49 -6.51
CA CYS A 103 15.01 -12.34 -7.28
C CYS A 103 14.81 -12.19 -8.79
N LEU A 104 15.83 -12.51 -9.59
CA LEU A 104 15.77 -12.48 -11.05
C LEU A 104 15.12 -13.74 -11.63
N TRP A 105 14.07 -14.26 -10.97
CA TRP A 105 13.36 -15.46 -11.43
C TRP A 105 12.69 -15.22 -12.78
N ASP A 106 12.86 -16.17 -13.69
CA ASP A 106 12.19 -16.15 -15.00
C ASP A 106 10.72 -16.59 -14.83
N SER A 107 9.82 -15.61 -14.71
CA SER A 107 8.36 -15.80 -14.60
C SER A 107 7.74 -16.50 -15.82
N ARG A 108 8.49 -16.60 -16.92
CA ARG A 108 8.07 -17.24 -18.17
C ARG A 108 8.51 -18.69 -18.27
N ALA A 109 9.38 -19.15 -17.37
CA ALA A 109 9.83 -20.54 -17.30
C ALA A 109 8.82 -21.42 -16.56
N ILE A 110 7.57 -21.46 -17.03
CA ILE A 110 6.43 -22.15 -16.39
C ILE A 110 6.76 -23.62 -16.12
N ALA A 111 7.46 -24.29 -17.04
CA ALA A 111 7.86 -25.69 -16.91
C ALA A 111 8.80 -25.95 -15.72
N LEU A 112 9.49 -24.92 -15.21
CA LEU A 112 10.50 -25.05 -14.15
C LEU A 112 9.99 -24.54 -12.78
N HIS A 113 8.81 -23.90 -12.72
CA HIS A 113 8.28 -23.23 -11.53
C HIS A 113 8.20 -24.09 -10.27
N TYR A 114 7.96 -25.40 -10.40
CA TYR A 114 7.81 -26.31 -9.25
C TYR A 114 8.92 -27.35 -9.13
N ILE A 115 9.87 -27.33 -10.08
CA ILE A 115 10.95 -28.33 -10.18
C ILE A 115 12.24 -27.77 -9.61
N LYS A 116 12.53 -26.50 -9.93
CA LYS A 116 13.75 -25.84 -9.48
C LYS A 116 13.48 -25.11 -8.18
N ARG A 117 14.13 -25.55 -7.11
CA ARG A 117 14.33 -24.76 -5.89
C ARG A 117 15.69 -24.11 -6.02
N ASP A 118 15.74 -22.79 -5.84
CA ASP A 118 17.00 -22.05 -5.79
C ASP A 118 17.88 -22.54 -4.64
#